data_AF-A0A2R2W544-F1
#
_entry.id   AF-A0A2R2W544-F1
#
_cell.length_a   1.000
_cell.length_b   1.000
_cell.length_c   1.000
_cell.angle_alpha   90.00
_cell.angle_beta   90.00
_cell.angle_gamma   90.00
#
_symmetry.space_group_name_H-M   'P 1'
#
loop_
_entity.id
_entity.type
_entity.pdbx_description
1 polymer ?
#
loop_
_entity_poly.entity_id
_entity_poly.type
_entity_poly.pdbx_seq_one_letter_code
_entity_poly.pdbx_strand_id
1 'polypeptide(L)'
;MGARVNAYGELARDLWRAADERRFLAMEGRDEFFAELGTRVEIRVSELVPVFAGDAPANETSRFRERRLRSAKKQAEEVAYQELIFSQSVVPAAEYADA
;
A
#
# COMPACT_ATOMS: atom_id res chain seq x y z
N MET A 1 11.75 -7.70 20.21
CA MET A 1 12.30 -7.98 18.87
C MET A 1 11.57 -7.02 17.94
N GLY A 2 12.20 -5.90 17.57
CA GLY A 2 11.51 -4.84 16.81
C GLY A 2 11.03 -5.37 15.48
N ALA A 3 9.75 -5.17 15.16
CA ALA A 3 9.19 -5.56 13.87
C ALA A 3 9.99 -4.85 12.76
N ARG A 4 10.56 -5.62 11.83
CA ARG A 4 11.32 -5.05 10.72
C ARG A 4 10.33 -4.42 9.75
N VAL A 5 10.48 -3.13 9.50
CA VAL A 5 9.68 -2.41 8.50
C VAL A 5 10.06 -2.97 7.12
N ASN A 6 9.06 -3.41 6.35
CA ASN A 6 9.26 -3.85 4.97
C ASN A 6 9.27 -2.64 4.00
N ALA A 7 9.58 -2.86 2.72
CA ALA A 7 9.64 -1.78 1.74
C ALA A 7 8.33 -0.98 1.63
N TYR A 8 7.19 -1.63 1.84
CA TYR A 8 5.87 -0.98 1.87
C TYR A 8 5.69 -0.06 3.09
N GLY A 9 6.15 -0.49 4.26
CA GLY A 9 6.14 0.30 5.48
C GLY A 9 7.09 1.49 5.43
N GLU A 10 8.26 1.34 4.79
CA GLU A 10 9.19 2.46 4.55
C GLU A 10 8.57 3.50 3.62
N LEU A 11 7.95 3.08 2.51
CA LEU A 11 7.24 3.98 1.62
C LEU A 11 6.08 4.71 2.34
N ALA A 12 5.30 3.98 3.15
CA ALA A 12 4.21 4.56 3.93
C ALA A 12 4.72 5.62 4.92
N ARG A 13 5.84 5.32 5.58
CA ARG A 13 6.53 6.23 6.50
C ARG A 13 6.96 7.51 5.78
N ASP A 14 7.56 7.40 4.60
CA ASP A 14 8.01 8.55 3.81
C ASP A 14 6.83 9.39 3.32
N LEU A 15 5.75 8.76 2.86
CA LEU A 15 4.53 9.44 2.43
C LEU A 15 3.85 10.19 3.59
N TRP A 16 3.74 9.55 4.75
CA TRP A 16 3.18 10.20 5.96
C TRP A 16 4.05 11.34 6.45
N ARG A 17 5.37 11.17 6.42
CA ARG A 17 6.30 12.24 6.77
C ARG A 17 6.19 13.43 5.82
N ALA A 18 6.03 13.17 4.51
CA ALA A 18 5.85 14.21 3.51
C ALA A 18 4.48 14.92 3.63
N ALA A 19 3.44 14.20 4.06
CA ALA A 19 2.11 14.75 4.26
C ALA A 19 2.00 15.60 5.54
N ASP A 20 2.51 15.13 6.67
CA ASP A 20 2.49 15.87 7.94
C ASP A 20 3.67 15.47 8.85
N GLU A 21 4.79 16.18 8.70
CA GLU A 21 6.00 15.93 9.48
C GLU A 21 5.80 16.19 10.99
N ARG A 22 4.95 17.15 11.38
CA ARG A 22 4.73 17.47 12.81
C ARG A 22 4.00 16.34 13.51
N ARG A 23 2.96 15.81 12.87
CA ARG A 23 2.21 14.65 13.38
C ARG A 23 3.06 13.39 13.37
N PHE A 24 3.86 13.19 12.33
CA PHE A 24 4.81 12.08 12.24
C PHE A 24 5.84 12.07 13.38
N LEU A 25 6.41 13.23 13.72
CA LEU A 25 7.38 13.36 14.81
C LEU A 25 6.76 13.20 16.21
N ALA A 26 5.48 13.52 16.35
CA ALA A 26 4.73 13.38 17.61
C ALA A 26 4.26 11.93 17.87
N MET A 27 4.35 11.02 16.89
CA MET A 27 3.96 9.62 17.07
C MET A 27 4.99 8.82 17.87
N GLU A 28 4.55 8.27 18.99
CA GLU A 28 5.28 7.21 19.71
C GLU A 28 5.09 5.86 19.02
N GLY A 29 6.10 4.99 19.04
CA GLY A 29 5.99 3.64 18.45
C GLY A 29 5.89 3.59 16.92
N ARG A 30 6.26 4.67 16.22
CA ARG A 30 6.15 4.79 14.74
C ARG A 30 6.72 3.59 13.98
N ASP A 31 7.86 3.04 14.40
CA ASP A 31 8.51 1.94 13.67
C ASP A 31 7.67 0.66 13.75
N GLU A 32 7.00 0.40 14.87
CA GLU A 32 6.07 -0.73 15.02
C GLU A 32 4.79 -0.50 14.20
N PHE A 33 4.24 0.72 14.25
CA PHE A 33 3.07 1.09 13.45
C PHE A 33 3.33 0.90 11.95
N PHE A 34 4.45 1.42 11.43
CA PHE A 34 4.78 1.29 10.02
C PHE A 34 5.22 -0.13 9.63
N ALA A 35 5.78 -0.92 10.56
CA ALA A 35 6.04 -2.33 10.32
C ALA A 35 4.73 -3.14 10.19
N GLU A 36 3.74 -2.89 11.05
CA GLU A 36 2.43 -3.53 10.95
C GLU A 36 1.69 -3.07 9.68
N LEU A 37 1.70 -1.76 9.41
CA LEU A 37 1.08 -1.19 8.21
C LEU A 37 1.70 -1.78 6.94
N GLY A 38 3.03 -1.85 6.88
CA GLY A 38 3.75 -2.46 5.77
C GLY A 38 3.38 -3.93 5.59
N THR A 39 3.25 -4.69 6.68
CA THR A 39 2.81 -6.10 6.65
C THR A 39 1.39 -6.24 6.10
N ARG A 40 0.47 -5.37 6.54
CA ARG A 40 -0.92 -5.36 6.04
C ARG A 40 -0.98 -5.01 4.56
N VAL A 41 -0.19 -4.03 4.11
CA VAL A 41 -0.10 -3.67 2.68
C VAL A 41 0.44 -4.84 1.87
N GLU A 42 1.49 -5.52 2.33
CA GLU A 42 2.06 -6.67 1.64
C GLU A 42 1.06 -7.82 1.48
N ILE A 43 0.31 -8.13 2.55
CA ILE A 43 -0.78 -9.12 2.52
C ILE A 43 -1.84 -8.70 1.50
N ARG A 44 -2.29 -7.44 1.57
CA ARG A 44 -3.33 -6.93 0.67
C ARG A 44 -2.92 -6.94 -0.79
N VAL A 45 -1.67 -6.54 -1.09
CA VAL A 45 -1.11 -6.62 -2.44
C VAL A 45 -1.08 -8.07 -2.92
N SER A 46 -0.68 -9.01 -2.07
CA SER A 46 -0.62 -10.43 -2.42
C SER A 46 -2.00 -11.03 -2.71
N GLU A 47 -3.05 -10.56 -2.03
CA GLU A 47 -4.44 -10.93 -2.30
C GLU A 47 -4.98 -10.32 -3.60
N LEU A 48 -4.60 -9.08 -3.91
CA LEU A 48 -5.09 -8.33 -5.06
C LEU A 48 -4.37 -8.68 -6.37
N VAL A 49 -3.09 -9.06 -6.31
CA VAL A 49 -2.31 -9.47 -7.49
C VAL A 49 -3.03 -10.54 -8.33
N PRO A 50 -3.52 -11.67 -7.79
CA PRO A 50 -4.23 -12.66 -8.61
C PRO A 50 -5.54 -12.11 -9.18
N VAL A 51 -6.24 -11.24 -8.44
CA VAL A 51 -7.49 -10.59 -8.89
C VAL A 51 -7.23 -9.68 -10.09
N PHE A 52 -6.19 -8.84 -10.04
CA PHE A 52 -5.82 -7.95 -11.14
C PHE A 52 -5.09 -8.65 -12.28
N ALA A 53 -4.35 -9.72 -11.99
CA ALA A 53 -3.65 -10.48 -13.00
C ALA A 53 -4.63 -11.20 -13.92
N GLY A 54 -5.79 -11.62 -13.40
CA GLY A 54 -6.79 -12.38 -14.15
C GLY A 54 -6.25 -13.70 -14.69
N ASP A 55 -7.03 -14.34 -15.54
CA ASP A 55 -6.68 -15.63 -16.12
C ASP A 55 -5.44 -15.55 -17.02
N ALA A 56 -4.56 -16.54 -16.89
CA ALA A 56 -3.38 -16.67 -17.73
C ALA A 56 -3.81 -17.20 -19.12
N PRO A 57 -3.49 -16.51 -20.23
CA PRO A 57 -3.74 -17.05 -21.55
C PRO A 57 -2.93 -18.34 -21.77
N ALA A 58 -3.56 -19.37 -22.36
CA ALA A 58 -2.96 -20.69 -22.54
C ALA A 58 -1.67 -20.69 -23.40
N ASN A 59 -1.49 -19.68 -24.25
CA ASN A 59 -0.33 -19.46 -25.12
C ASN A 59 0.55 -18.27 -24.69
N GLU A 60 0.45 -17.83 -23.43
CA GLU A 60 1.21 -16.70 -22.91
C GLU A 60 2.72 -17.03 -22.84
N THR A 61 3.53 -16.27 -23.58
CA THR A 61 5.00 -16.33 -23.46
C THR A 61 5.47 -15.66 -22.17
N SER A 62 6.58 -16.14 -21.59
CA SER A 62 7.07 -15.70 -20.27
C SER A 62 7.18 -14.17 -20.12
N ARG A 63 7.56 -13.44 -21.18
CA ARG A 63 7.63 -11.97 -21.17
C ARG A 63 6.27 -11.30 -20.97
N PHE A 64 5.21 -11.80 -21.61
CA PHE A 64 3.87 -11.26 -21.45
C PHE A 64 3.30 -11.60 -20.07
N ARG A 65 3.60 -12.80 -19.56
CA ARG A 65 3.28 -13.19 -18.18
C ARG A 65 3.90 -12.24 -17.16
N GLU A 66 5.20 -12.00 -17.28
CA GLU A 66 5.89 -11.06 -16.39
C GLU A 66 5.31 -9.65 -16.49
N ARG A 67 5.00 -9.18 -17.70
CA ARG A 67 4.37 -7.85 -17.87
C ARG A 67 2.99 -7.79 -17.23
N ARG A 68 2.16 -8.82 -17.37
CA ARG A 68 0.84 -8.93 -16.76
C ARG A 68 0.94 -8.94 -15.23
N LEU A 69 1.80 -9.78 -14.67
CA LEU A 69 2.04 -9.85 -13.23
C LEU A 69 2.60 -8.54 -12.66
N ARG A 70 3.51 -7.87 -13.38
CA ARG A 70 4.01 -6.54 -12.97
C ARG A 70 2.91 -5.48 -13.00
N SER A 71 2.07 -5.48 -14.04
CA SER A 71 0.93 -4.56 -14.15
C SER A 71 -0.08 -4.80 -13.02
N ALA A 72 -0.41 -6.06 -12.76
CA ALA A 72 -1.32 -6.46 -11.69
C ALA A 72 -0.76 -6.09 -10.31
N LYS A 73 0.54 -6.30 -10.10
CA LYS A 73 1.23 -5.88 -8.87
C LYS A 73 1.15 -4.37 -8.67
N LYS A 74 1.40 -3.58 -9.71
CA LYS A 74 1.30 -2.12 -9.62
C LYS A 74 -0.11 -1.65 -9.27
N GLN A 75 -1.13 -2.23 -9.89
CA GLN A 75 -2.54 -1.92 -9.56
C GLN A 75 -2.90 -2.33 -8.12
N ALA A 76 -2.45 -3.51 -7.70
CA ALA A 76 -2.63 -4.00 -6.34
C ALA A 76 -1.97 -3.06 -5.30
N GLU A 77 -0.76 -2.58 -5.58
CA GLU A 77 -0.05 -1.61 -4.74
C GLU A 77 -0.79 -0.29 -4.65
N GLU A 78 -1.25 0.27 -5.78
CA GLU A 78 -2.02 1.52 -5.81
C GLU A 78 -3.30 1.42 -4.97
N VAL A 79 -4.05 0.33 -5.09
CA VAL A 79 -5.28 0.10 -4.30
C VAL A 79 -4.95 -0.11 -2.83
N ALA A 80 -3.96 -0.93 -2.50
CA ALA A 80 -3.58 -1.17 -1.10
C ALA A 80 -3.09 0.13 -0.42
N TYR A 81 -2.37 0.99 -1.12
CA TYR A 81 -1.98 2.30 -0.59
C TYR A 81 -3.18 3.21 -0.39
N GLN A 82 -4.12 3.26 -1.33
CA GLN A 82 -5.35 4.02 -1.17
C GLN A 82 -6.17 3.53 0.03
N GLU A 83 -6.35 2.21 0.17
CA GLU A 83 -7.15 1.61 1.25
C GLU A 83 -6.49 1.71 2.64
N LEU A 84 -5.16 1.58 2.73
CA LEU A 84 -4.49 1.41 4.03
C LEU A 84 -3.67 2.63 4.46
N ILE A 85 -3.06 3.36 3.52
CA ILE A 85 -2.20 4.51 3.82
C ILE A 85 -3.01 5.80 3.72
N PHE A 86 -3.65 6.02 2.57
CA PHE A 86 -4.39 7.25 2.32
C PHE A 86 -5.73 7.25 3.05
N SER A 87 -6.53 6.18 3.03
CA SER A 87 -7.80 6.13 3.76
C SER A 87 -7.66 6.37 5.27
N GLN A 88 -6.54 5.94 5.88
CA GLN A 88 -6.24 6.25 7.29
C GLN A 88 -5.69 7.66 7.51
N SER A 89 -5.13 8.28 6.46
CA SER A 89 -4.63 9.66 6.47
C SER A 89 -5.66 10.68 5.98
N VAL A 90 -6.78 10.24 5.38
CA VAL A 90 -7.89 11.12 5.00
C VAL A 90 -8.50 11.60 6.31
N VAL A 91 -8.05 12.79 6.70
CA VAL A 91 -8.84 13.88 7.29
C VAL A 91 -10.32 13.50 7.31
N PRO A 92 -11.00 13.48 8.48
CA PRO A 92 -12.38 13.05 8.55
C PRO A 92 -13.17 13.70 7.42
N ALA A 93 -13.97 12.89 6.71
CA ALA A 93 -14.86 13.26 5.62
C ALA A 93 -15.96 14.24 6.09
N ALA A 94 -15.56 15.36 6.68
CA ALA A 94 -16.38 16.45 7.17
C ALA A 94 -16.48 17.60 6.15
N GLU A 95 -15.75 17.53 5.02
CA GLU A 95 -15.68 18.62 4.04
C GLU A 95 -16.18 18.25 2.63
N TYR A 96 -16.97 17.17 2.51
CA TYR A 96 -17.70 16.86 1.27
C TYR A 96 -19.23 16.87 1.44
N ALA A 97 -19.73 17.48 2.52
CA ALA A 97 -21.15 17.65 2.78
C ALA A 97 -21.58 19.12 2.69
N ASP A 98 -21.27 19.79 1.58
CA ASP A 98 -22.03 20.96 1.12
C ASP A 98 -21.72 21.21 -0.37
N ALA A 99 -22.61 20.71 -1.22
CA ALA A 99 -22.76 21.12 -2.62
C ALA A 99 -24.24 21.06 -3.00
#